data_AF-A0A3A4ZXM5-F1
#
_entry.id   AF-A0A3A4ZXM5-F1
#
_cell.length_a   1.000
_cell.length_b   1.000
_cell.length_c   1.000
_cell.angle_alpha   90.00
_cell.angle_beta   90.00
_cell.angle_gamma   90.00
#
_symmetry.space_group_name_H-M   'P 1'
#
loop_
_entity.id
_entity.type
_entity.pdbx_description
1 polymer ?
#
loop_
_entity_poly.entity_id
_entity_poly.type
_entity_poly.pdbx_seq_one_letter_code
_entity_poly.pdbx_strand_id
1 'polypeptide(L)'
;MDRDESWEAFERGIFETVDRRERERGWELAEEIRRRADRIVSLILHSDLPRVDVEIEIRGFRSFVASKLPGKEELFDGVYLARFRRIWEQWRRGGERLLPGLGPGE
;
A
#
# COMPACT_ATOMS: atom_id res chain seq x y z
N MET A 1 -6.65 10.58 -16.24
CA MET A 1 -5.47 10.45 -15.37
C MET A 1 -5.04 9.01 -15.40
N ASP A 2 -3.90 8.75 -16.02
CA ASP A 2 -3.25 7.45 -16.01
C ASP A 2 -2.81 7.16 -14.57
N ARG A 3 -3.29 6.06 -13.98
CA ARG A 3 -3.15 5.79 -12.53
C ARG A 3 -1.71 5.47 -12.10
N ASP A 4 -0.80 5.28 -13.05
CA ASP A 4 0.64 5.20 -12.82
C ASP A 4 1.25 6.55 -12.40
N GLU A 5 0.72 7.67 -12.89
CA GLU A 5 1.23 9.01 -12.56
C GLU A 5 0.95 9.36 -11.08
N SER A 6 -0.18 8.90 -10.54
CA SER A 6 -0.51 9.04 -9.11
C SER A 6 0.40 8.19 -8.22
N TRP A 7 1.00 7.15 -8.79
CA TRP A 7 1.91 6.23 -8.12
C TRP A 7 3.30 6.85 -7.99
N GLU A 8 3.83 7.37 -9.10
CA GLU A 8 5.10 8.12 -9.10
C GLU A 8 5.00 9.40 -8.27
N ALA A 9 3.85 10.08 -8.29
CA ALA A 9 3.61 11.27 -7.47
C ALA A 9 3.55 10.94 -5.97
N PHE A 10 3.00 9.78 -5.58
CA PHE A 10 3.03 9.33 -4.19
C PHE A 10 4.45 8.98 -3.76
N GLU A 11 5.17 8.19 -4.54
CA GLU A 11 6.57 7.85 -4.24
C GLU A 11 7.42 9.12 -4.15
N ARG A 12 7.25 10.08 -5.08
CA ARG A 12 7.87 11.41 -4.98
C ARG A 12 7.46 12.16 -3.72
N GLY A 13 6.18 12.18 -3.36
CA GLY A 13 5.70 12.86 -2.15
C GLY A 13 6.29 12.26 -0.88
N ILE A 14 6.51 10.95 -0.84
CA ILE A 14 7.27 10.29 0.24
C ILE A 14 8.70 10.81 0.23
N PHE A 15 9.41 10.76 -0.91
CA PHE A 15 10.77 11.27 -1.08
C PHE A 15 10.94 12.76 -0.74
N GLU A 16 9.93 13.59 -0.99
CA GLU A 16 9.93 15.03 -0.69
C GLU A 16 9.64 15.32 0.80
N THR A 17 8.90 14.45 1.49
CA THR A 17 8.65 14.59 2.93
C THR A 17 9.78 14.09 3.82
N VAL A 18 10.74 13.33 3.28
CA VAL A 18 11.97 13.01 4.02
C VAL A 18 12.91 14.21 3.98
N ASP A 19 13.15 14.82 5.13
CA ASP A 19 14.00 16.00 5.31
C ASP A 19 15.35 15.87 4.57
N ARG A 20 15.80 16.97 3.93
CA ARG A 20 17.01 17.03 3.08
C ARG A 20 18.30 16.53 3.78
N ARG A 21 18.30 16.44 5.12
CA ARG A 21 19.39 15.89 5.94
C ARG A 21 19.48 14.35 5.98
N GLU A 22 18.45 13.59 5.58
CA GLU A 22 18.39 12.13 5.74
C GLU A 22 18.10 11.37 4.42
N ARG A 23 18.70 11.83 3.30
CA ARG A 23 18.50 11.23 1.97
C ARG A 23 18.77 9.72 1.89
N GLU A 24 19.73 9.19 2.65
CA GLU A 24 20.00 7.75 2.69
C GLU A 24 18.88 6.96 3.39
N ARG A 25 18.38 7.45 4.54
CA ARG A 25 17.27 6.79 5.27
C ARG A 25 15.94 6.88 4.52
N GLY A 26 15.74 7.95 3.74
CA GLY A 26 14.58 8.10 2.87
C GLY A 26 14.53 7.06 1.76
N TRP A 27 15.69 6.74 1.17
CA TRP A 27 15.79 5.71 0.15
C TRP A 27 15.52 4.31 0.71
N GLU A 28 16.08 3.98 1.88
CA GLU A 28 15.82 2.70 2.54
C GLU A 28 14.34 2.52 2.89
N LEU A 29 13.68 3.58 3.38
CA LEU A 29 12.25 3.57 3.67
C LEU A 29 11.42 3.37 2.40
N ALA A 30 11.75 4.07 1.31
CA ALA A 30 11.05 3.93 0.04
C ALA A 30 11.18 2.51 -0.54
N GLU A 31 12.39 1.94 -0.53
CA GLU A 31 12.62 0.56 -0.95
C GLU A 31 11.88 -0.45 -0.07
N GLU A 32 11.80 -0.20 1.23
CA GLU A 32 11.05 -1.07 2.15
C GLU A 32 9.54 -1.02 1.90
N ILE A 33 8.99 0.17 1.64
CA ILE A 33 7.59 0.37 1.25
C ILE A 33 7.31 -0.37 -0.07
N ARG A 34 8.18 -0.20 -1.08
CA ARG A 34 8.04 -0.86 -2.38
C ARG A 34 8.07 -2.39 -2.25
N ARG A 35 9.05 -2.94 -1.52
CA ARG A 35 9.17 -4.39 -1.28
C ARG A 35 7.94 -4.96 -0.58
N ARG A 36 7.37 -4.26 0.40
CA ARG A 36 6.12 -4.69 1.06
C ARG A 36 4.93 -4.66 0.11
N ALA A 37 4.83 -3.63 -0.73
CA ALA A 37 3.77 -3.53 -1.72
C ALA A 37 3.86 -4.66 -2.76
N ASP A 38 5.06 -4.92 -3.31
CA ASP A 38 5.29 -6.01 -4.27
C ASP A 38 5.00 -7.37 -3.65
N ARG A 39 5.34 -7.56 -2.37
CA ARG A 39 4.98 -8.77 -1.65
C ARG A 39 3.47 -8.97 -1.63
N ILE A 40 2.69 -7.96 -1.25
CA ILE A 40 1.21 -8.06 -1.22
C ILE A 40 0.65 -8.37 -2.61
N VAL A 41 1.15 -7.71 -3.67
CA VAL A 41 0.75 -8.00 -5.04
C VAL A 41 1.04 -9.46 -5.39
N SER A 42 2.24 -9.96 -5.07
CA SER A 42 2.61 -11.36 -5.28
C SER A 42 1.70 -12.32 -4.52
N LEU A 43 1.32 -12.02 -3.27
CA LEU A 43 0.38 -12.84 -2.50
C LEU A 43 -1.01 -12.88 -3.14
N ILE A 44 -1.47 -11.78 -3.75
CA ILE A 44 -2.76 -11.73 -4.45
C ILE A 44 -2.72 -12.56 -5.74
N LEU A 45 -1.63 -12.46 -6.51
CA LEU A 45 -1.50 -13.01 -7.86
C LEU A 45 -1.05 -14.48 -7.90
N HIS A 46 -0.15 -14.87 -7.01
CA HIS A 46 0.63 -16.10 -7.13
C HIS A 46 0.50 -17.04 -5.92
N SER A 47 -0.25 -16.63 -4.89
CA SER A 47 -0.55 -17.48 -3.75
C SER A 47 -2.02 -17.84 -3.74
N ASP A 48 -2.36 -18.97 -3.12
CA ASP A 48 -3.74 -19.39 -2.80
C ASP A 48 -4.20 -18.91 -1.43
N LEU A 49 -3.43 -18.00 -0.79
CA LEU A 49 -3.77 -17.46 0.52
C LEU A 49 -5.23 -16.97 0.57
N PRO A 50 -5.97 -17.27 1.65
CA PRO A 50 -7.31 -16.78 1.82
C PRO A 50 -7.30 -15.25 1.98
N ARG A 51 -8.45 -14.63 1.68
CA ARG A 51 -8.64 -13.18 1.76
C ARG A 51 -8.16 -12.60 3.08
N VAL A 52 -8.51 -13.25 4.20
CA VAL A 52 -8.17 -12.79 5.56
C VAL A 52 -6.67 -12.62 5.74
N ASP A 53 -5.84 -13.52 5.21
CA ASP A 53 -4.39 -13.43 5.36
C ASP A 53 -3.81 -12.26 4.56
N VAL A 54 -4.34 -12.02 3.35
CA VAL A 54 -3.97 -10.84 2.56
C VAL A 54 -4.40 -9.54 3.26
N GLU A 55 -5.58 -9.53 3.88
CA GLU A 55 -6.06 -8.38 4.67
C GLU A 55 -5.17 -8.10 5.89
N ILE A 56 -4.64 -9.14 6.54
CA ILE A 56 -3.70 -9.01 7.66
C ILE A 56 -2.39 -8.36 7.17
N GLU A 57 -1.84 -8.81 6.04
CA GLU A 57 -0.61 -8.22 5.48
C GLU A 57 -0.82 -6.74 5.10
N ILE A 58 -1.98 -6.39 4.53
CA ILE A 58 -2.31 -5.00 4.19
C ILE A 58 -2.43 -4.12 5.45
N ARG A 59 -3.09 -4.62 6.50
CA ARG A 59 -3.20 -3.89 7.78
C ARG A 59 -1.83 -3.71 8.45
N GLY A 60 -0.97 -4.73 8.36
CA GLY A 60 0.42 -4.65 8.80
C GLY A 60 1.21 -3.59 8.03
N PHE A 61 1.05 -3.54 6.71
CA PHE A 61 1.69 -2.53 5.87
C PHE A 61 1.20 -1.12 6.18
N ARG A 62 -0.11 -0.93 6.35
CA ARG A 62 -0.69 0.36 6.77
C ARG A 62 -0.12 0.83 8.11
N SER A 63 -0.04 -0.08 9.10
CA SER A 63 0.50 0.23 10.42
C SER A 63 1.99 0.59 10.36
N PHE A 64 2.75 -0.10 9.51
CA PHE A 64 4.15 0.24 9.25
C PHE A 64 4.29 1.65 8.67
N VAL A 65 3.49 2.01 7.65
CA VAL A 65 3.52 3.35 7.05
C VAL A 65 3.09 4.41 8.06
N ALA A 66 2.03 4.20 8.83
CA ALA A 66 1.60 5.12 9.88
C ALA A 66 2.68 5.37 10.94
N SER A 67 3.44 4.33 11.32
CA SER A 67 4.54 4.45 12.27
C SER A 67 5.77 5.19 11.71
N LYS A 68 6.06 5.05 10.41
CA LYS A 68 7.22 5.67 9.78
C LYS A 68 6.94 7.06 9.20
N LEU A 69 5.69 7.31 8.82
CA LEU A 69 5.22 8.49 8.12
C LEU A 69 3.87 8.93 8.72
N PRO A 70 3.87 9.45 9.95
CA PRO A 70 2.64 9.88 10.62
C PRO A 70 1.93 10.96 9.79
N GLY A 71 0.61 10.83 9.62
CA GLY A 71 -0.22 11.77 8.84
C GLY A 71 -0.27 11.47 7.34
N LYS A 72 0.30 10.35 6.90
CA LYS A 72 0.25 9.89 5.49
C LYS A 72 -0.67 8.68 5.29
N GLU A 73 -1.43 8.27 6.31
CA GLU A 73 -2.31 7.10 6.22
C GLU A 73 -3.39 7.21 5.13
N GLU A 74 -4.04 8.37 5.01
CA GLU A 74 -5.07 8.57 3.97
C GLU A 74 -4.49 8.50 2.56
N LEU A 75 -3.27 9.00 2.36
CA LEU A 75 -2.57 8.90 1.09
C LEU A 75 -2.21 7.44 0.78
N PHE A 76 -1.76 6.69 1.78
CA PHE A 76 -1.53 5.25 1.65
C PHE A 76 -2.81 4.51 1.24
N ASP A 77 -3.93 4.79 1.92
CA ASP A 77 -5.23 4.18 1.64
C ASP A 77 -5.73 4.57 0.23
N GLY A 78 -5.47 5.79 -0.22
CA GLY A 78 -5.78 6.23 -1.58
C GLY A 78 -4.99 5.51 -2.67
N VAL A 79 -3.71 5.19 -2.41
CA VAL A 79 -2.78 4.67 -3.43
C VAL A 79 -2.68 3.15 -3.39
N TYR A 80 -2.26 2.59 -2.26
CA TYR A 80 -1.98 1.15 -2.14
C TYR A 80 -3.25 0.35 -1.95
N LEU A 81 -4.13 0.77 -1.05
CA LEU A 81 -5.35 0.01 -0.77
C LEU A 81 -6.27 -0.02 -2.00
N ALA A 82 -6.41 1.09 -2.73
CA ALA A 82 -7.11 1.11 -4.00
C ALA A 82 -6.47 0.18 -5.06
N ARG A 83 -5.13 0.14 -5.14
CA ARG A 83 -4.40 -0.77 -6.04
C ARG A 83 -4.66 -2.24 -5.69
N PHE A 84 -4.51 -2.62 -4.43
CA PHE A 84 -4.71 -3.99 -3.99
C PHE A 84 -6.14 -4.46 -4.21
N ARG A 85 -7.14 -3.63 -3.91
CA ARG A 85 -8.55 -3.91 -4.21
C ARG A 85 -8.76 -4.19 -5.70
N ARG A 86 -8.24 -3.34 -6.57
CA ARG A 86 -8.35 -3.51 -8.02
C ARG A 86 -7.71 -4.82 -8.49
N ILE A 87 -6.48 -5.13 -8.04
CA ILE A 87 -5.79 -6.36 -8.44
C ILE A 87 -6.56 -7.59 -7.93
N TRP A 88 -7.04 -7.53 -6.69
CA TRP A 88 -7.86 -8.59 -6.10
C TRP A 88 -9.12 -8.84 -6.91
N GLU A 89 -9.89 -7.80 -7.24
CA GLU A 89 -11.11 -7.93 -8.04
C GLU A 89 -10.84 -8.49 -9.45
N GLN A 90 -9.70 -8.16 -10.05
CA GLN A 90 -9.33 -8.64 -11.38
C GLN A 90 -8.93 -10.13 -11.39
N TRP A 91 -8.21 -10.58 -10.37
CA TRP A 91 -7.60 -11.92 -10.34
C TRP A 91 -8.38 -12.93 -9.50
N ARG A 92 -8.91 -12.53 -8.35
CA ARG A 92 -9.69 -13.39 -7.45
C ARG A 92 -11.18 -13.16 -7.74
N ARG A 93 -11.69 -13.78 -8.80
CA ARG A 93 -13.09 -13.70 -9.29
C ARG A 93 -14.16 -14.31 -8.35
N GLY A 94 -13.92 -14.36 -7.04
CA GLY A 94 -14.75 -15.04 -6.04
C GLY A 94 -15.87 -14.21 -5.41
N GLY A 95 -16.09 -12.96 -5.85
CA GLY A 95 -17.13 -12.08 -5.29
C GLY A 95 -16.84 -11.49 -3.91
N GLU A 96 -15.78 -11.96 -3.23
CA GLU A 96 -15.33 -11.38 -1.98
C GLU A 96 -14.55 -10.08 -2.21
N ARG A 97 -14.95 -8.99 -1.55
CA ARG A 97 -14.23 -7.71 -1.60
C ARG A 97 -13.11 -7.66 -0.57
N LEU A 98 -11.97 -7.12 -0.98
CA LEU A 98 -10.83 -6.85 -0.12
C LEU A 98 -11.11 -5.62 0.75
N LEU A 99 -11.08 -5.79 2.08
CA LEU A 99 -11.32 -4.78 3.10
C LEU A 99 -12.64 -3.99 2.88
N PRO A 100 -13.81 -4.65 2.98
CA PRO A 100 -15.10 -4.04 2.64
C PRO A 100 -15.61 -2.99 3.66
N GLY A 101 -14.82 -2.64 4.69
CA GLY A 101 -15.27 -1.80 5.81
C GLY A 101 -14.27 -0.76 6.34
N LEU A 102 -13.17 -0.47 5.63
CA LEU A 102 -12.35 0.71 5.96
C LEU A 102 -12.99 1.95 5.33
N GLY A 103 -14.13 2.37 5.88
CA GLY A 103 -14.45 3.79 5.94
C GLY A 103 -13.53 4.47 6.96
N PRO A 104 -13.40 5.81 6.95
CA PRO A 104 -12.62 6.51 7.97
C PRO A 104 -13.18 6.10 9.34
N GLY A 105 -12.38 5.32 10.08
CA GLY A 105 -12.72 4.94 11.44
C GLY A 105 -12.70 6.19 12.30
N GLU A 106 -13.77 6.34 13.08
CA GLU A 106 -14.01 7.38 14.08
C GLU A 106 -12.84 7.61 15.06
#